data_AF-A0A444R0Z6-F1
#
_entry.id   AF-A0A444R0Z6-F1
#
_cell.length_a   1.000
_cell.length_b   1.000
_cell.length_c   1.000
_cell.angle_alpha   90.00
_cell.angle_beta   90.00
_cell.angle_gamma   90.00
#
_symmetry.space_group_name_H-M   'P 1'
#
loop_
_entity.id
_entity.type
_entity.pdbx_description
1 polymer ?
#
loop_
_entity_poly.entity_id
_entity_poly.type
_entity_poly.pdbx_seq_one_letter_code
_entity_poly.pdbx_strand_id
1 'polypeptide(L)'
;IGTQMGNFSFFSEEMADHLVEFAGHWRPDLIIYPPLGVIGPLIAAKYDIPVVMQTVGFGHTPWHIKGVTRSLTDAYRRHNVGATPRDMAWIDVTPPSMSILENDGEPIIPMQYVPYNGGAVWEPWWERRPDRKRLLVSLGTVKPMVDGLDLIAWVMDSASEVDAEIILHISANARSDLRSLPSNVRLVDWIPMGVFLNGADGFIHHGGAGNTLTALHAGIPQ
;
A
#
# COMPACT_ATOMS: atom_id res chain seq x y z
N ILE A 1 1.27 22.31 -14.92
CA ILE A 1 0.16 21.71 -14.15
C ILE A 1 0.84 20.97 -13.00
N GLY A 2 1.13 21.71 -11.92
CA GLY A 2 1.97 21.22 -10.81
C GLY A 2 1.15 20.40 -9.81
N THR A 3 1.78 19.41 -9.22
CA THR A 3 1.19 18.52 -8.21
C THR A 3 0.77 19.30 -6.97
N GLN A 4 -0.54 19.57 -6.83
CA GLN A 4 -1.09 20.00 -5.56
C GLN A 4 -1.12 18.82 -4.57
N MET A 5 -0.77 19.11 -3.33
CA MET A 5 -0.86 18.17 -2.20
C MET A 5 -2.35 17.88 -1.95
N GLY A 6 -2.85 16.68 -2.29
CA GLY A 6 -4.28 16.36 -2.05
C GLY A 6 -4.97 15.25 -2.85
N ASN A 7 -4.29 14.43 -3.68
CA ASN A 7 -5.02 13.41 -4.46
C ASN A 7 -5.72 12.33 -3.59
N PHE A 8 -5.16 11.97 -2.42
CA PHE A 8 -5.84 11.04 -1.51
C PHE A 8 -6.97 11.69 -0.71
N SER A 9 -6.83 12.98 -0.38
CA SER A 9 -7.89 13.72 0.30
C SER A 9 -9.07 14.01 -0.62
N PHE A 10 -8.85 14.13 -1.94
CA PHE A 10 -9.93 14.24 -2.93
C PHE A 10 -10.92 13.07 -2.80
N PHE A 11 -10.43 11.83 -2.82
CA PHE A 11 -11.33 10.67 -2.66
C PHE A 11 -12.05 10.68 -1.31
N SER A 12 -11.36 11.07 -0.23
CA SER A 12 -11.96 11.15 1.10
C SER A 12 -13.04 12.24 1.19
N GLU A 13 -12.84 13.36 0.51
CA GLU A 13 -13.79 14.47 0.41
C GLU A 13 -15.04 14.06 -0.39
N GLU A 14 -14.86 13.43 -1.57
CA GLU A 14 -15.96 12.97 -2.43
C GLU A 14 -16.83 11.90 -1.76
N MET A 15 -16.25 11.05 -0.92
CA MET A 15 -16.99 10.00 -0.20
C MET A 15 -17.63 10.49 1.11
N ALA A 16 -17.31 11.71 1.56
CA ALA A 16 -17.59 12.14 2.93
C ALA A 16 -19.07 12.07 3.28
N ASP A 17 -19.91 12.70 2.46
CA ASP A 17 -21.34 12.85 2.71
C ASP A 17 -22.04 11.48 2.77
N HIS A 18 -21.73 10.59 1.83
CA HIS A 18 -22.30 9.24 1.75
C HIS A 18 -21.85 8.35 2.92
N LEU A 19 -20.58 8.41 3.31
CA LEU A 19 -20.08 7.61 4.45
C LEU A 19 -20.65 8.10 5.78
N VAL A 20 -20.84 9.41 5.92
CA VAL A 20 -21.50 10.01 7.08
C VAL A 20 -22.97 9.57 7.17
N GLU A 21 -23.71 9.59 6.06
CA GLU A 21 -25.08 9.09 6.01
C GLU A 21 -25.13 7.59 6.34
N PHE A 22 -24.27 6.80 5.72
CA PHE A 22 -24.18 5.36 5.96
C PHE A 22 -23.92 5.03 7.43
N ALA A 23 -22.95 5.71 8.05
CA ALA A 23 -22.61 5.50 9.46
C ALA A 23 -23.78 5.84 10.40
N GLY A 24 -24.62 6.82 10.06
CA GLY A 24 -25.82 7.14 10.85
C GLY A 24 -26.87 6.02 10.84
N HIS A 25 -26.94 5.25 9.74
CA HIS A 25 -27.82 4.09 9.60
C HIS A 25 -27.21 2.83 10.20
N TRP A 26 -25.95 2.53 9.90
CA TRP A 26 -25.27 1.31 10.34
C TRP A 26 -24.86 1.35 11.81
N ARG A 27 -24.52 2.54 12.32
CA ARG A 27 -24.16 2.84 13.72
C ARG A 27 -22.97 1.99 14.23
N PRO A 28 -21.73 2.29 13.78
CA PRO A 28 -20.54 1.66 14.33
C PRO A 28 -20.41 1.88 15.83
N ASP A 29 -19.88 0.88 16.53
CA ASP A 29 -19.39 1.04 17.92
C ASP A 29 -17.89 1.41 17.96
N LEU A 30 -17.17 1.25 16.85
CA LEU A 30 -15.75 1.57 16.70
C LEU A 30 -15.42 1.85 15.24
N ILE A 31 -14.56 2.83 14.98
CA ILE A 31 -14.03 3.12 13.65
C ILE A 31 -12.53 2.87 13.62
N ILE A 32 -12.06 2.08 12.65
CA ILE A 32 -10.63 1.91 12.35
C ILE A 32 -10.34 2.58 11.02
N TYR A 33 -9.31 3.42 10.95
CA TYR A 33 -9.00 4.19 9.74
C TYR A 33 -7.49 4.22 9.45
N PRO A 34 -7.10 4.33 8.16
CA PRO A 34 -5.70 4.41 7.77
C PRO A 34 -5.15 5.85 7.85
N PRO A 35 -3.82 6.05 7.92
CA PRO A 35 -3.18 7.36 8.09
C PRO A 35 -3.58 8.44 7.08
N LEU A 36 -3.96 8.03 5.86
CA LEU A 36 -4.31 8.92 4.75
C LEU A 36 -5.80 8.84 4.35
N GLY A 37 -6.61 8.02 5.04
CA GLY A 37 -8.06 7.86 4.83
C GLY A 37 -8.84 8.54 5.95
N VAL A 38 -8.80 9.87 5.95
CA VAL A 38 -9.14 10.74 7.09
C VAL A 38 -10.64 10.97 7.32
N ILE A 39 -11.53 10.24 6.63
CA ILE A 39 -12.97 10.35 6.84
C ILE A 39 -13.44 9.70 8.15
N GLY A 40 -12.72 8.68 8.64
CA GLY A 40 -13.04 7.98 9.89
C GLY A 40 -13.16 8.92 11.10
N PRO A 41 -12.16 9.76 11.39
CA PRO A 41 -12.22 10.76 12.46
C PRO A 41 -13.38 11.76 12.34
N LEU A 42 -13.79 12.13 11.12
CA LEU A 42 -14.96 13.01 10.91
C LEU A 42 -16.24 12.32 11.38
N ILE A 43 -16.45 11.07 10.94
CA ILE A 43 -17.62 10.27 11.31
C ILE A 43 -17.63 10.01 12.82
N ALA A 44 -16.46 9.69 13.38
CA ALA A 44 -16.25 9.47 14.80
C ALA A 44 -16.68 10.69 15.63
N ALA A 45 -16.20 11.90 15.29
CA ALA A 45 -16.61 13.11 15.99
C ALA A 45 -18.08 13.46 15.79
N LYS A 46 -18.66 13.20 14.62
CA LYS A 46 -20.08 13.50 14.35
C LYS A 46 -21.03 12.65 15.21
N TYR A 47 -20.71 11.39 15.43
CA TYR A 47 -21.59 10.43 16.09
C TYR A 47 -21.11 10.01 17.49
N ASP A 48 -20.05 10.64 18.00
CA ASP A 48 -19.42 10.30 19.29
C ASP A 48 -18.98 8.84 19.37
N ILE A 49 -18.35 8.35 18.30
CA ILE A 49 -17.88 6.97 18.17
C ILE A 49 -16.36 6.92 18.44
N PRO A 50 -15.87 5.95 19.24
CA PRO A 50 -14.44 5.78 19.44
C PRO A 50 -13.71 5.43 18.13
N VAL A 51 -12.45 5.86 18.04
CA VAL A 51 -11.65 5.69 16.81
C VAL A 51 -10.23 5.19 17.12
N VAL A 52 -9.71 4.35 16.23
CA VAL A 52 -8.35 3.79 16.26
C VAL A 52 -7.69 4.02 14.90
N MET A 53 -6.48 4.57 14.89
CA MET A 53 -5.68 4.68 13.67
C MET A 53 -4.89 3.40 13.46
N GLN A 54 -4.88 2.84 12.26
CA GLN A 54 -4.06 1.67 11.92
C GLN A 54 -3.18 1.96 10.70
N THR A 55 -1.87 1.85 10.85
CA THR A 55 -0.95 2.00 9.71
C THR A 55 -1.16 0.89 8.68
N VAL A 56 -1.00 1.25 7.40
CA VAL A 56 -1.09 0.31 6.26
C VAL A 56 0.30 -0.05 5.72
N GLY A 57 1.33 0.27 6.49
CA GLY A 57 2.70 0.35 6.04
C GLY A 57 3.60 1.08 7.02
N PHE A 58 4.70 1.62 6.49
CA PHE A 58 5.73 2.35 7.21
C PHE A 58 5.94 3.76 6.64
N GLY A 59 6.78 4.57 7.29
CA GLY A 59 7.12 5.91 6.81
C GLY A 59 6.03 6.96 7.02
N HIS A 60 5.02 6.64 7.84
CA HIS A 60 3.98 7.59 8.22
C HIS A 60 4.54 8.58 9.25
N THR A 61 4.45 9.87 8.95
CA THR A 61 4.91 10.94 9.86
C THR A 61 3.71 11.74 10.36
N PRO A 62 3.82 12.41 11.52
CA PRO A 62 2.77 13.30 12.01
C PRO A 62 2.37 14.36 10.97
N TRP A 63 3.34 14.86 10.20
CA TRP A 63 3.09 15.85 9.15
C TRP A 63 2.21 15.30 8.02
N HIS A 64 2.46 14.07 7.57
CA HIS A 64 1.63 13.41 6.55
C HIS A 64 0.19 13.24 7.07
N ILE A 65 0.03 12.72 8.29
CA ILE A 65 -1.28 12.43 8.88
C ILE A 65 -2.08 13.72 9.11
N LYS A 66 -1.49 14.70 9.82
CA LYS A 66 -2.15 15.99 10.11
C LYS A 66 -2.37 16.81 8.83
N GLY A 67 -1.49 16.67 7.84
CA GLY A 67 -1.62 17.31 6.53
C GLY A 67 -2.88 16.90 5.78
N VAL A 68 -3.18 15.61 5.70
CA VAL A 68 -4.36 15.09 5.01
C VAL A 68 -5.66 15.42 5.77
N THR A 69 -5.64 15.42 7.11
CA THR A 69 -6.82 15.87 7.88
C THR A 69 -7.20 17.31 7.55
N ARG A 70 -6.21 18.22 7.44
CA ARG A 70 -6.47 19.63 7.09
C ARG A 70 -7.14 19.79 5.72
N SER A 71 -6.86 18.91 4.76
CA SER A 71 -7.53 18.97 3.45
C SER A 71 -9.02 18.61 3.47
N LEU A 72 -9.56 18.05 4.57
CA LEU A 72 -11.00 17.80 4.73
C LEU A 72 -11.76 18.93 5.46
N THR A 73 -11.17 20.10 5.63
CA THR A 73 -11.79 21.21 6.40
C THR A 73 -13.22 21.53 5.93
N ASP A 74 -13.49 21.42 4.63
CA ASP A 74 -14.82 21.70 4.08
C ASP A 74 -15.85 20.63 4.45
N ALA A 75 -15.51 19.33 4.37
CA ALA A 75 -16.36 18.26 4.87
C ALA A 75 -16.67 18.39 6.38
N TYR A 76 -15.68 18.75 7.21
CA TYR A 76 -15.89 19.00 8.63
C TYR A 76 -16.92 20.12 8.85
N ARG A 77 -16.81 21.22 8.08
CA ARG A 77 -17.77 22.33 8.13
C ARG A 77 -19.16 21.92 7.67
N ARG A 78 -19.30 21.22 6.55
CA ARG A 78 -20.59 20.74 6.01
C ARG A 78 -21.34 19.86 7.01
N HIS A 79 -20.61 19.08 7.81
CA HIS A 79 -21.18 18.17 8.80
C HIS A 79 -21.23 18.71 10.22
N ASN A 80 -20.95 20.01 10.43
CA ASN A 80 -20.95 20.68 11.73
C ASN A 80 -20.01 20.02 12.77
N VAL A 81 -18.85 19.53 12.33
CA VAL A 81 -17.82 18.92 13.19
C VAL A 81 -16.71 19.94 13.45
N GLY A 82 -16.47 20.26 14.72
CA GLY A 82 -15.52 21.31 15.12
C GLY A 82 -14.07 20.84 15.32
N ALA A 83 -13.85 19.56 15.64
CA ALA A 83 -12.53 19.01 15.88
C ALA A 83 -12.51 17.50 15.62
N THR A 84 -11.32 16.96 15.34
CA THR A 84 -11.08 15.52 15.36
C THR A 84 -11.12 15.01 16.80
N PRO A 85 -11.71 13.83 17.05
CA PRO A 85 -11.59 13.18 18.34
C PRO A 85 -10.15 12.70 18.52
N ARG A 86 -9.76 12.44 19.78
CA ARG A 86 -8.48 11.79 20.07
C ARG A 86 -8.62 10.30 19.82
N ASP A 87 -7.61 9.69 19.19
CA ASP A 87 -7.62 8.25 18.97
C ASP A 87 -7.47 7.51 20.31
N MET A 88 -8.17 6.39 20.44
CA MET A 88 -8.01 5.50 21.60
C MET A 88 -6.61 4.86 21.63
N ALA A 89 -6.10 4.51 20.44
CA ALA A 89 -4.80 3.93 20.22
C ALA A 89 -4.42 4.05 18.74
N TRP A 90 -3.13 3.90 18.47
CA TRP A 90 -2.56 3.75 17.14
C TRP A 90 -2.02 2.32 17.01
N ILE A 91 -2.40 1.61 15.96
CA ILE A 91 -1.86 0.29 15.64
C ILE A 91 -0.78 0.47 14.58
N ASP A 92 0.45 0.03 14.89
CA ASP A 92 1.57 0.10 13.95
C ASP A 92 1.99 -1.29 13.46
N VAL A 93 1.93 -1.50 12.14
CA VAL A 93 2.41 -2.73 11.47
C VAL A 93 3.88 -2.67 11.06
N THR A 94 4.54 -1.53 11.27
CA THR A 94 5.95 -1.34 10.94
C THR A 94 6.84 -2.14 11.90
N PRO A 95 7.86 -2.88 11.42
CA PRO A 95 8.85 -3.50 12.30
C PRO A 95 9.49 -2.45 13.24
N PRO A 96 9.73 -2.76 14.52
CA PRO A 96 10.25 -1.78 15.48
C PRO A 96 11.55 -1.09 15.05
N SER A 97 12.42 -1.78 14.30
CA SER A 97 13.67 -1.21 13.78
C SER A 97 13.49 -0.20 12.64
N MET A 98 12.29 -0.08 12.08
CA MET A 98 11.94 0.81 10.96
C MET A 98 10.86 1.84 11.33
N SER A 99 10.21 1.68 12.49
CA SER A 99 9.13 2.58 12.88
C SER A 99 9.68 3.96 13.21
N ILE A 100 9.04 4.97 12.64
CA ILE A 100 9.26 6.40 12.91
C ILE A 100 7.95 7.05 13.36
N LEU A 101 6.96 6.23 13.76
CA LEU A 101 5.62 6.69 14.08
C LEU A 101 5.63 7.43 15.41
N GLU A 102 5.19 8.67 15.38
CA GLU A 102 5.07 9.53 16.56
C GLU A 102 3.66 10.12 16.59
N ASN A 103 3.11 10.31 17.80
CA ASN A 103 1.79 10.91 18.03
C ASN A 103 1.79 11.77 19.31
N ASP A 104 0.65 12.35 19.66
CA ASP A 104 0.54 13.31 20.77
C ASP A 104 0.26 12.58 22.11
N GLY A 105 0.78 11.37 22.28
CA GLY A 105 0.73 10.56 23.49
C GLY A 105 -0.36 9.48 23.51
N GLU A 106 -1.02 9.21 22.37
CA GLU A 106 -1.91 8.06 22.23
C GLU A 106 -1.10 6.74 22.32
N PRO A 107 -1.62 5.69 22.98
CA PRO A 107 -0.93 4.39 23.03
C PRO A 107 -0.63 3.86 21.62
N ILE A 108 0.62 3.43 21.38
CA ILE A 108 1.01 2.74 20.14
C ILE A 108 1.08 1.24 20.43
N ILE A 109 0.26 0.47 19.72
CA ILE A 109 0.15 -0.98 19.83
C ILE A 109 0.86 -1.59 18.61
N PRO A 110 1.98 -2.33 18.78
CA PRO A 110 2.60 -3.03 17.67
C PRO A 110 1.72 -4.20 17.23
N MET A 111 1.56 -4.37 15.92
CA MET A 111 0.87 -5.50 15.32
C MET A 111 1.73 -6.11 14.23
N GLN A 112 1.79 -7.44 14.17
CA GLN A 112 2.55 -8.10 13.11
C GLN A 112 1.89 -7.85 11.75
N TYR A 113 2.67 -7.37 10.78
CA TYR A 113 2.25 -7.37 9.38
C TYR A 113 2.04 -8.81 8.89
N VAL A 114 0.83 -9.09 8.42
CA VAL A 114 0.48 -10.33 7.72
C VAL A 114 0.33 -10.00 6.24
N PRO A 115 1.16 -10.58 5.35
CA PRO A 115 1.00 -10.39 3.92
C PRO A 115 -0.38 -10.78 3.44
N TYR A 116 -1.07 -9.81 2.82
CA TYR A 116 -2.29 -10.06 2.08
C TYR A 116 -2.26 -9.28 0.77
N ASN A 117 -2.13 -10.01 -0.31
CA ASN A 117 -1.98 -9.49 -1.67
C ASN A 117 -2.90 -10.29 -2.62
N GLY A 118 -4.10 -10.60 -2.15
CA GLY A 118 -5.08 -11.43 -2.88
C GLY A 118 -4.68 -12.92 -2.96
N GLY A 119 -5.60 -13.70 -3.53
CA GLY A 119 -5.39 -15.12 -3.82
C GLY A 119 -4.94 -15.37 -5.26
N ALA A 120 -4.60 -16.62 -5.56
CA ALA A 120 -4.34 -17.09 -6.92
C ALA A 120 -4.59 -18.61 -7.02
N VAL A 121 -4.78 -19.10 -8.24
CA VAL A 121 -4.86 -20.54 -8.53
C VAL A 121 -3.46 -21.05 -8.82
N TRP A 122 -3.07 -22.16 -8.19
CA TRP A 122 -1.75 -22.75 -8.39
C TRP A 122 -1.50 -23.11 -9.85
N GLU A 123 -0.34 -22.70 -10.38
CA GLU A 123 0.10 -23.05 -11.72
C GLU A 123 1.42 -23.85 -11.69
N PRO A 124 1.64 -24.80 -12.63
CA PRO A 124 2.83 -25.64 -12.62
C PRO A 124 4.16 -24.88 -12.68
N TRP A 125 4.21 -23.71 -13.31
CA TRP A 125 5.45 -22.93 -13.44
C TRP A 125 5.89 -22.27 -12.11
N TRP A 126 5.05 -22.29 -11.07
CA TRP A 126 5.38 -21.76 -9.75
C TRP A 126 6.42 -22.62 -9.04
N GLU A 127 6.50 -23.90 -9.40
CA GLU A 127 7.48 -24.82 -8.84
C GLU A 127 8.90 -24.29 -9.05
N ARG A 128 9.68 -24.29 -7.96
CA ARG A 128 11.04 -23.76 -7.98
C ARG A 128 11.96 -24.76 -8.66
N ARG A 129 12.84 -24.28 -9.52
CA ARG A 129 14.02 -25.01 -9.99
C ARG A 129 15.18 -24.72 -9.04
N PRO A 130 15.64 -25.67 -8.21
CA PRO A 130 16.61 -25.40 -7.15
C PRO A 130 17.98 -24.95 -7.66
N ASP A 131 18.30 -25.26 -8.91
CA ASP A 131 19.53 -24.92 -9.63
C ASP A 131 19.52 -23.51 -10.23
N ARG A 132 18.37 -22.82 -10.26
CA ARG A 132 18.23 -21.51 -10.91
C ARG A 132 17.71 -20.45 -9.95
N LYS A 133 18.38 -19.30 -9.92
CA LYS A 133 17.95 -18.14 -9.15
C LYS A 133 16.62 -17.61 -9.67
N ARG A 134 15.73 -17.19 -8.77
CA ARG A 134 14.44 -16.55 -9.13
C ARG A 134 14.36 -15.15 -8.57
N LEU A 135 14.22 -14.16 -9.45
CA LEU A 135 14.00 -12.77 -9.07
C LEU A 135 12.56 -12.36 -9.37
N LEU A 136 11.93 -11.71 -8.41
CA LEU A 136 10.64 -11.06 -8.61
C LEU A 136 10.87 -9.60 -8.97
N VAL A 137 10.06 -9.07 -9.88
CA VAL A 137 10.07 -7.65 -10.23
C VAL A 137 8.64 -7.14 -10.21
N SER A 138 8.35 -6.18 -9.34
CA SER A 138 7.06 -5.50 -9.30
C SER A 138 7.21 -4.01 -9.01
N LEU A 139 6.80 -3.20 -9.98
CA LEU A 139 6.75 -1.75 -9.80
C LEU A 139 5.44 -1.24 -9.19
N GLY A 140 4.62 -2.15 -8.65
CA GLY A 140 3.32 -1.81 -8.07
C GLY A 140 2.30 -1.37 -9.11
N THR A 141 1.16 -0.88 -8.62
CA THR A 141 -0.01 -0.51 -9.44
C THR A 141 -0.03 0.98 -9.79
N VAL A 142 0.58 1.84 -8.97
CA VAL A 142 0.46 3.31 -9.08
C VAL A 142 1.66 3.95 -9.80
N LYS A 143 2.89 3.53 -9.49
CA LYS A 143 4.11 4.17 -10.05
C LYS A 143 4.23 4.05 -11.57
N PRO A 144 3.91 2.90 -12.22
CA PRO A 144 3.97 2.80 -13.69
C PRO A 144 2.99 3.73 -14.41
N MET A 145 1.89 4.12 -13.73
CA MET A 145 0.91 5.07 -14.26
C MET A 145 1.44 6.51 -14.28
N VAL A 146 2.42 6.84 -13.42
CA VAL A 146 2.94 8.20 -13.25
C VAL A 146 4.22 8.43 -14.05
N ASP A 147 5.07 7.41 -14.17
CA ASP A 147 6.43 7.58 -14.73
C ASP A 147 6.70 6.74 -15.99
N GLY A 148 5.71 6.00 -16.49
CA GLY A 148 5.84 5.19 -17.71
C GLY A 148 6.79 3.99 -17.59
N LEU A 149 7.20 3.45 -18.74
CA LEU A 149 8.00 2.21 -18.82
C LEU A 149 9.51 2.39 -18.62
N ASP A 150 10.02 3.61 -18.49
CA ASP A 150 11.46 3.85 -18.33
C ASP A 150 12.02 3.14 -17.10
N LEU A 151 11.21 2.97 -16.05
CA LEU A 151 11.57 2.24 -14.84
C LEU A 151 11.82 0.73 -15.06
N ILE A 152 11.32 0.15 -16.15
CA ILE A 152 11.53 -1.26 -16.50
C ILE A 152 12.34 -1.45 -17.78
N ALA A 153 12.82 -0.38 -18.42
CA ALA A 153 13.55 -0.50 -19.68
C ALA A 153 14.73 -1.47 -19.56
N TRP A 154 15.44 -1.43 -18.42
CA TRP A 154 16.53 -2.34 -18.08
C TRP A 154 16.13 -3.82 -18.08
N VAL A 155 14.87 -4.16 -17.75
CA VAL A 155 14.37 -5.54 -17.79
C VAL A 155 14.33 -6.04 -19.22
N MET A 156 13.98 -5.18 -20.18
CA MET A 156 14.00 -5.54 -21.60
C MET A 156 15.43 -5.59 -22.14
N ASP A 157 16.27 -4.63 -21.72
CA ASP A 157 17.57 -4.40 -22.34
C ASP A 157 18.69 -5.29 -21.76
N SER A 158 18.59 -5.72 -20.51
CA SER A 158 19.71 -6.39 -19.80
C SER A 158 19.33 -7.66 -19.04
N ALA A 159 18.04 -8.01 -18.93
CA ALA A 159 17.65 -9.20 -18.16
C ALA A 159 18.27 -10.49 -18.69
N SER A 160 18.54 -10.61 -20.01
CA SER A 160 19.20 -11.77 -20.61
C SER A 160 20.63 -12.01 -20.12
N GLU A 161 21.28 -11.01 -19.54
CA GLU A 161 22.65 -11.10 -19.02
C GLU A 161 22.69 -11.72 -17.62
N VAL A 162 21.54 -11.84 -16.96
CA VAL A 162 21.42 -12.39 -15.60
C VAL A 162 20.99 -13.85 -15.66
N ASP A 163 21.79 -14.73 -15.06
CA ASP A 163 21.45 -16.15 -14.90
C ASP A 163 20.40 -16.37 -13.80
N ALA A 164 19.20 -15.89 -14.06
CA ALA A 164 18.02 -16.03 -13.22
C ALA A 164 16.77 -16.21 -14.07
N GLU A 165 15.74 -16.79 -13.47
CA GLU A 165 14.36 -16.64 -13.92
C GLU A 165 13.80 -15.36 -13.32
N ILE A 166 13.26 -14.48 -14.16
CA ILE A 166 12.71 -13.20 -13.74
C ILE A 166 11.18 -13.25 -13.90
N ILE A 167 10.46 -13.12 -12.80
CA ILE A 167 9.00 -13.01 -12.80
C ILE A 167 8.63 -11.53 -12.73
N LEU A 168 8.08 -11.03 -13.83
CA LEU A 168 7.79 -9.62 -14.02
C LEU A 168 6.28 -9.38 -13.92
N HIS A 169 5.87 -8.55 -12.96
CA HIS A 169 4.50 -8.05 -12.88
C HIS A 169 4.44 -6.58 -13.29
N ILE A 170 3.64 -6.32 -14.33
CA ILE A 170 3.33 -4.99 -14.84
C ILE A 170 1.81 -4.90 -15.03
N SER A 171 1.22 -3.77 -14.62
CA SER A 171 -0.21 -3.51 -14.77
C SER A 171 -0.62 -3.56 -16.25
N ALA A 172 -1.86 -4.00 -16.52
CA ALA A 172 -2.34 -4.23 -17.88
C ALA A 172 -2.18 -3.00 -18.80
N ASN A 173 -2.39 -1.80 -18.27
CA ASN A 173 -2.30 -0.55 -19.02
C ASN A 173 -0.87 -0.21 -19.49
N ALA A 174 0.14 -0.73 -18.80
CA ALA A 174 1.55 -0.54 -19.14
C ALA A 174 2.07 -1.65 -20.09
N ARG A 175 1.23 -2.60 -20.51
CA ARG A 175 1.66 -3.71 -21.37
C ARG A 175 1.63 -3.39 -22.86
N SER A 176 0.79 -2.46 -23.29
CA SER A 176 0.68 -2.08 -24.71
C SER A 176 2.01 -1.60 -25.28
N ASP A 177 2.85 -1.04 -24.41
CA ASP A 177 4.10 -0.39 -24.78
C ASP A 177 5.32 -1.32 -24.58
N LEU A 178 5.08 -2.58 -24.18
CA LEU A 178 6.15 -3.57 -23.99
C LEU A 178 6.70 -4.05 -25.34
N ARG A 179 8.03 -4.00 -25.46
CA ARG A 179 8.78 -4.69 -26.52
C ARG A 179 8.86 -6.19 -26.22
N SER A 180 9.50 -6.95 -27.11
CA SER A 180 9.79 -8.37 -26.87
C SER A 180 10.58 -8.56 -25.59
N LEU A 181 10.14 -9.47 -24.71
CA LEU A 181 10.82 -9.80 -23.48
C LEU A 181 11.89 -10.88 -23.71
N PRO A 182 13.03 -10.83 -22.99
CA PRO A 182 14.00 -11.91 -22.97
C PRO A 182 13.39 -13.25 -22.55
N SER A 183 13.97 -14.35 -23.03
CA SER A 183 13.44 -15.71 -22.78
C SER A 183 13.46 -16.14 -21.30
N ASN A 184 14.27 -15.49 -20.48
CA ASN A 184 14.33 -15.70 -19.03
C ASN A 184 13.35 -14.84 -18.24
N VAL A 185 12.57 -13.98 -18.90
CA VAL A 185 11.56 -13.13 -18.28
C VAL A 185 10.17 -13.72 -18.53
N ARG A 186 9.44 -13.99 -17.45
CA ARG A 186 8.02 -14.38 -17.49
C ARG A 186 7.17 -13.20 -17.05
N LEU A 187 6.39 -12.65 -17.97
CA LEU A 187 5.36 -11.66 -17.65
C LEU A 187 4.16 -12.34 -17.00
N VAL A 188 3.67 -11.78 -15.89
CA VAL A 188 2.49 -12.26 -15.18
C VAL A 188 1.50 -11.13 -14.90
N ASP A 189 0.22 -11.50 -14.78
CA ASP A 189 -0.90 -10.61 -14.44
C ASP A 189 -0.89 -10.19 -13.00
N TRP A 190 -0.40 -11.07 -12.13
CA TRP A 190 -0.36 -10.85 -10.70
C TRP A 190 0.71 -11.74 -10.09
N ILE A 191 1.40 -11.24 -9.05
CA ILE A 191 2.28 -12.06 -8.23
C ILE A 191 1.54 -12.32 -6.91
N PRO A 192 1.10 -13.56 -6.61
CA PRO A 192 0.61 -13.92 -5.30
C PRO A 192 1.82 -14.04 -4.34
N MET A 193 2.27 -12.88 -3.88
CA MET A 193 3.52 -12.64 -3.16
C MET A 193 3.76 -13.59 -2.00
N GLY A 194 2.74 -13.90 -1.18
CA GLY A 194 2.89 -14.85 -0.07
C GLY A 194 3.43 -16.24 -0.49
N VAL A 195 3.05 -16.74 -1.67
CA VAL A 195 3.51 -18.05 -2.20
C VAL A 195 4.83 -17.89 -2.97
N PHE A 196 4.98 -16.79 -3.71
CA PHE A 196 6.16 -16.57 -4.57
C PHE A 196 7.41 -16.14 -3.82
N LEU A 197 7.27 -15.30 -2.80
CA LEU A 197 8.43 -14.78 -2.08
C LEU A 197 9.16 -15.87 -1.30
N ASN A 198 8.44 -16.84 -0.73
CA ASN A 198 9.07 -17.99 -0.07
C ASN A 198 9.97 -18.83 -0.99
N GLY A 199 9.85 -18.69 -2.32
CA GLY A 199 10.67 -19.38 -3.30
C GLY A 199 11.61 -18.47 -4.11
N ALA A 200 11.66 -17.17 -3.82
CA ALA A 200 12.47 -16.19 -4.53
C ALA A 200 13.84 -15.99 -3.87
N ASP A 201 14.82 -15.57 -4.66
CA ASP A 201 16.17 -15.20 -4.20
C ASP A 201 16.33 -13.69 -4.04
N GLY A 202 15.40 -12.88 -4.58
CA GLY A 202 15.39 -11.44 -4.47
C GLY A 202 14.13 -10.81 -5.03
N PHE A 203 13.80 -9.60 -4.57
CA PHE A 203 12.61 -8.88 -5.02
C PHE A 203 12.89 -7.41 -5.33
N ILE A 204 12.84 -7.04 -6.61
CA ILE A 204 13.05 -5.68 -7.08
C ILE A 204 11.69 -4.96 -7.15
N HIS A 205 11.58 -3.84 -6.43
CA HIS A 205 10.35 -3.06 -6.41
C HIS A 205 10.57 -1.57 -6.12
N HIS A 206 9.55 -0.77 -6.37
CA HIS A 206 9.55 0.68 -6.13
C HIS A 206 9.45 1.11 -4.64
N GLY A 207 9.38 0.18 -3.69
CA GLY A 207 9.35 0.47 -2.25
C GLY A 207 7.95 0.65 -1.65
N GLY A 208 6.89 0.24 -2.37
CA GLY A 208 5.53 0.25 -1.83
C GLY A 208 5.39 -0.60 -0.57
N ALA A 209 4.64 -0.10 0.42
CA ALA A 209 4.56 -0.69 1.76
C ALA A 209 4.26 -2.20 1.78
N GLY A 210 3.25 -2.64 1.02
CA GLY A 210 2.88 -4.05 0.93
C GLY A 210 4.00 -4.93 0.36
N ASN A 211 4.73 -4.43 -0.64
CA ASN A 211 5.84 -5.18 -1.24
C ASN A 211 6.99 -5.33 -0.25
N THR A 212 7.41 -4.23 0.37
CA THR A 212 8.53 -4.22 1.30
C THR A 212 8.25 -5.06 2.54
N LEU A 213 7.08 -4.86 3.17
CA LEU A 213 6.74 -5.62 4.38
C LEU A 213 6.53 -7.10 4.09
N THR A 214 6.05 -7.47 2.89
CA THR A 214 5.96 -8.89 2.51
C THR A 214 7.34 -9.50 2.28
N ALA A 215 8.28 -8.81 1.63
CA ALA A 215 9.65 -9.32 1.48
C ALA A 215 10.37 -9.46 2.82
N LEU A 216 10.20 -8.49 3.74
CA LEU A 216 10.72 -8.58 5.10
C LEU A 216 10.11 -9.77 5.86
N HIS A 217 8.80 -9.98 5.75
CA HIS A 217 8.11 -11.12 6.35
C HIS A 217 8.65 -12.46 5.82
N ALA A 218 8.95 -12.54 4.52
CA ALA A 218 9.50 -13.74 3.88
C ALA A 218 11.03 -13.89 4.05
N GLY A 219 11.73 -12.91 4.63
CA GLY A 219 13.17 -12.92 4.81
C GLY A 219 13.97 -12.84 3.50
N ILE A 220 13.40 -12.22 2.45
CA ILE A 220 14.01 -12.12 1.12
C ILE A 220 14.70 -10.76 0.95
N PRO A 221 15.93 -10.72 0.38
CA PRO A 221 16.57 -9.48 -0.04
C PRO A 221 15.72 -8.68 -1.05
N GLN A 222 15.70 -7.37 -0.90
CA GLN A 222 14.92 -6.44 -1.73
C GLN A 222 15.72 -5.17 -2.06
#